data_AF-A0A357G604-F1
#
_entry.id   AF-A0A357G604-F1
#
_cell.length_a   1.000
_cell.length_b   1.000
_cell.length_c   1.000
_cell.angle_alpha   90.00
_cell.angle_beta   90.00
_cell.angle_gamma   90.00
#
_symmetry.space_group_name_H-M   'P 1'
#
loop_
_entity.id
_entity.type
_entity.pdbx_description
1 polymer ?
#
loop_
_entity_poly.entity_id
_entity_poly.type
_entity_poly.pdbx_seq_one_letter_code
_entity_poly.pdbx_strand_id
1 'polypeptide(L)' 'SGGHTQLIFMRDHFQYEIIGQTLDDAVGEAFDKVARILNIGYPGGPAVSA' A
#
# COMPACT_ATOMS: atom_id res chain seq x y z
N SER A 1 -2.39 3.04 0.45
CA SER A 1 -2.02 4.02 -0.59
C SER A 1 -0.73 3.54 -1.27
N GLY A 2 -0.11 4.35 -2.14
CA GLY A 2 1.20 4.02 -2.72
C GLY A 2 2.29 3.74 -1.68
N GLY A 3 2.41 4.62 -0.68
CA GLY A 3 3.48 4.56 0.34
C GLY A 3 3.04 4.19 1.76
N HIS A 4 1.77 3.83 1.99
CA HIS A 4 1.30 3.44 3.32
C HIS A 4 0.42 2.20 3.26
N THR A 5 0.70 1.27 4.17
CA THR A 5 -0.16 0.13 4.50
C THR A 5 -0.26 0.05 6.01
N GLN A 6 -1.39 0.51 6.55
CA GLN A 6 -1.63 0.65 7.99
C GLN A 6 -3.05 0.20 8.33
N LEU A 7 -3.19 -0.45 9.47
CA LEU A 7 -4.45 -0.77 10.13
C LEU A 7 -4.64 0.21 11.28
N ILE A 8 -5.65 1.07 11.16
CA ILE A 8 -5.91 2.15 12.12
C ILE A 8 -7.22 1.84 12.85
N PHE A 9 -7.16 1.84 14.18
CA PHE A 9 -8.30 1.71 15.07
C PHE A 9 -8.71 3.08 15.61
N MET A 10 -9.98 3.45 15.44
CA MET A 10 -10.53 4.69 15.98
C MET A 10 -11.24 4.37 17.30
N ARG A 11 -10.65 4.80 18.42
CA ARG A 11 -11.20 4.53 19.76
C ARG A 11 -12.39 5.43 20.11
N ASP A 12 -12.31 6.69 19.71
CA ASP A 12 -13.32 7.73 19.91
C ASP A 12 -13.11 8.85 18.88
N HIS A 13 -13.92 9.88 18.92
CA HIS A 13 -13.82 11.03 18.03
C HIS A 13 -12.42 11.67 18.10
N PHE A 14 -11.76 11.73 16.94
CA PHE A 14 -10.38 12.18 16.78
C PHE A 14 -9.31 11.38 17.54
N GLN A 15 -9.63 10.19 18.08
CA GLN A 15 -8.66 9.29 18.70
C GLN A 15 -8.36 8.10 17.80
N TYR A 16 -7.17 8.12 17.21
CA TYR A 16 -6.70 7.08 16.28
C TYR A 16 -5.47 6.38 16.83
N GLU A 17 -5.43 5.07 16.68
CA GLU A 17 -4.29 4.23 17.04
C GLU A 17 -3.91 3.36 15.84
N ILE A 18 -2.62 3.32 15.51
CA ILE A 18 -2.12 2.36 14.52
C ILE A 18 -1.92 1.03 15.26
N ILE A 19 -2.71 0.03 14.90
CA ILE A 19 -2.65 -1.31 15.50
C ILE A 19 -1.93 -2.32 14.60
N GLY A 20 -1.53 -1.90 13.39
CA GLY A 20 -0.69 -2.69 12.50
C GLY A 20 -0.19 -1.84 11.34
N GLN A 21 1.00 -2.15 10.85
CA GLN A 21 1.57 -1.52 9.65
C GLN A 21 2.52 -2.48 8.95
N THR A 22 2.74 -2.24 7.66
CA THR A 22 3.82 -2.93 6.95
C THR A 22 5.17 -2.63 7.59
N LEU A 23 6.08 -3.60 7.58
CA LEU A 23 7.45 -3.43 8.10
C LEU A 23 8.42 -3.01 7.00
N ASP A 24 8.04 -3.23 5.75
CA ASP A 24 8.84 -3.04 4.56
C ASP A 24 8.05 -2.19 3.54
N ASP A 25 7.58 -2.81 2.47
CA ASP A 25 6.96 -2.14 1.35
C ASP A 25 5.48 -1.93 1.62
N ALA A 26 4.98 -0.75 1.27
CA ALA A 26 3.55 -0.58 1.15
C ALA A 26 3.01 -1.41 -0.03
N VAL A 27 1.75 -1.83 0.06
CA VAL A 27 1.12 -2.65 -0.99
C VAL A 27 1.20 -1.96 -2.36
N GLY A 28 1.02 -0.63 -2.42
CA GLY A 28 1.14 0.09 -3.69
C GLY A 28 2.55 0.03 -4.28
N GLU A 29 3.57 0.20 -3.45
CA GLU A 29 4.97 0.04 -3.85
C GLU A 29 5.29 -1.38 -4.31
N ALA A 30 4.74 -2.41 -3.66
CA ALA A 30 4.91 -3.80 -4.09
C ALA A 30 4.33 -4.01 -5.51
N PHE A 31 3.15 -3.47 -5.79
CA PHE A 31 2.56 -3.51 -7.13
C PHE A 31 3.42 -2.77 -8.17
N ASP A 32 3.96 -1.60 -7.82
CA ASP A 32 4.86 -0.84 -8.70
C ASP A 32 6.17 -1.60 -8.98
N LYS A 33 6.74 -2.27 -7.97
CA LYS A 33 7.93 -3.13 -8.13
C LYS A 33 7.66 -4.30 -9.06
N VAL A 34 6.53 -4.98 -8.89
CA VAL A 34 6.12 -6.10 -9.76
C VAL A 34 5.92 -5.60 -11.19
N ALA A 35 5.20 -4.49 -11.38
CA ALA A 35 4.96 -3.93 -12.70
C ALA A 35 6.27 -3.55 -13.43
N ARG A 36 7.25 -3.03 -12.68
CA ARG A 36 8.60 -2.75 -13.21
C ARG A 36 9.35 -4.03 -13.60
N ILE A 37 9.30 -5.07 -12.78
CA ILE A 37 9.94 -6.37 -13.08
C ILE A 37 9.34 -6.99 -14.35
N LEU A 38 8.03 -6.87 -14.52
CA LEU A 38 7.29 -7.39 -15.66
C LEU A 38 7.31 -6.48 -16.90
N ASN A 39 7.90 -5.28 -16.81
CA ASN A 39 7.92 -4.26 -17.86
C ASN A 39 6.52 -3.87 -18.39
N ILE A 40 5.52 -3.83 -17.52
CA ILE A 40 4.12 -3.50 -17.85
C ILE A 40 3.71 -2.05 -17.52
N GLY A 41 4.65 -1.22 -17.05
CA GLY A 41 4.46 0.23 -16.87
C GLY A 41 4.10 0.69 -15.46
N TYR A 42 3.76 1.97 -15.33
CA TYR A 42 3.39 2.64 -14.07
C TYR A 42 2.15 3.55 -14.32
N PRO A 43 1.19 3.68 -13.38
CA PRO A 43 1.13 3.04 -12.05
C PRO A 43 0.93 1.53 -12.13
N GLY A 44 1.67 0.78 -11.29
CA GLY A 44 1.71 -0.68 -11.33
C GLY A 44 0.42 -1.32 -10.81
N GLY A 45 -0.31 -0.66 -9.91
CA GLY A 45 -1.61 -1.11 -9.41
C GLY A 45 -2.58 -1.50 -10.53
N PRO A 46 -3.00 -0.55 -11.39
CA PRO A 46 -3.86 -0.84 -12.54
C PRO A 46 -3.25 -1.82 -13.54
N ALA A 47 -1.93 -1.78 -13.76
CA ALA A 47 -1.27 -2.63 -14.75
C ALA A 47 -1.24 -4.12 -14.34
N VAL A 48 -1.08 -4.41 -13.04
CA VAL A 48 -0.99 -5.79 -12.50
C VAL A 48 -2.37 -6.39 -12.20
N SER A 49 -3.39 -5.55 -11.92
CA SER A 49 -4.73 -6.02 -11.52
C SER A 49 -5.70 -6.22 -12.69
N ALA A 50 -5.28 -5.91 -13.92
CA ALA A 50 -6.02 -6.15 -15.16
C ALA A 50 -6.00 -7.63 -15.56
#